data_AF-A0A507EUB3-F1
#
_entry.id   AF-A0A507EUB3-F1
#
_cell.length_a   1.000
_cell.length_b   1.000
_cell.length_c   1.000
_cell.angle_alpha   90.00
_cell.angle_beta   90.00
_cell.angle_gamma   90.00
#
_symmetry.space_group_name_H-M   'P 1'
#
loop_
_entity.id
_entity.type
_entity.pdbx_description
1 polymer ?
#
loop_
_entity_poly.entity_id
_entity_poly.type
_entity_poly.pdbx_seq_one_letter_code
_entity_poly.pdbx_strand_id
1 'polypeptide(L)'
;MLQLVLISIALLASSINAATLHNTPFQAISGVDGPTIKPNTRYRAYQNRDWPSFDYTTSFTPTLQTCAETATASQRSFFTYNTITKACTLKNPTSLPGAGMTVPFRNSVIWGTFDLDFNDAYDFYDADDVFMAPRVVGSISACQDWCIANSATCAMATFHQGKCYLKQPVYTSDNNIYAGFVWNFFDPNPNFASADRR
;
A
#
# COMPACT_ATOMS: atom_id res chain seq x y z
N MET A 1 16.71 -57.86 -30.93
CA MET A 1 17.41 -56.56 -30.77
C MET A 1 16.35 -55.54 -30.37
N LEU A 2 16.33 -55.13 -29.11
CA LEU A 2 15.28 -54.30 -28.50
C LEU A 2 15.80 -52.86 -28.44
N GLN A 3 15.22 -51.94 -29.21
CA GLN A 3 15.57 -50.52 -29.20
C GLN A 3 14.81 -49.81 -28.07
N LEU A 4 15.54 -49.37 -27.04
CA LEU A 4 15.06 -48.49 -25.98
C LEU A 4 14.85 -47.09 -26.57
N VAL A 5 13.60 -46.60 -26.56
CA VAL A 5 13.29 -45.20 -26.88
C VAL A 5 13.31 -44.42 -25.55
N LEU A 6 14.38 -43.65 -25.33
CA LEU A 6 14.41 -42.64 -24.26
C LEU A 6 13.61 -41.42 -24.71
N ILE A 7 12.48 -41.16 -24.04
CA ILE A 7 11.73 -39.91 -24.17
C ILE A 7 12.27 -38.95 -23.12
N SER A 8 13.03 -37.95 -23.56
CA SER A 8 13.48 -36.84 -22.71
C SER A 8 12.33 -35.86 -22.49
N ILE A 9 11.79 -35.81 -21.27
CA ILE A 9 10.85 -34.78 -20.83
C ILE A 9 11.68 -33.52 -20.55
N ALA A 10 11.64 -32.55 -21.47
CA ALA A 10 12.17 -31.21 -21.22
C ALA A 10 11.21 -30.46 -20.29
N LEU A 11 11.58 -30.34 -19.00
CA LEU A 11 10.93 -29.37 -18.11
C LEU A 11 11.31 -27.96 -18.58
N LEU A 12 10.37 -27.29 -19.25
CA LEU A 12 10.39 -25.84 -19.40
C LEU A 12 10.11 -25.22 -18.02
N ALA A 13 11.16 -25.04 -17.23
CA ALA A 13 11.14 -24.12 -16.11
C ALA A 13 11.05 -22.71 -16.70
N SER A 14 9.83 -22.19 -16.81
CA SER A 14 9.60 -20.76 -17.02
C SER A 14 10.12 -20.02 -15.79
N SER A 15 11.38 -19.60 -15.86
CA SER A 15 11.96 -18.62 -14.95
C SER A 15 11.18 -17.32 -15.13
N ILE A 16 10.27 -17.05 -14.21
CA ILE A 16 9.70 -15.72 -14.05
C ILE A 16 10.87 -14.85 -13.60
N ASN A 17 11.38 -14.02 -14.51
CA ASN A 17 12.37 -13.00 -14.19
C ASN A 17 11.77 -12.06 -13.14
N ALA A 18 12.09 -12.31 -11.87
CA ALA A 18 11.83 -11.40 -10.76
C ALA A 18 12.75 -10.16 -10.76
N ALA A 19 13.45 -9.89 -11.87
CA ALA A 19 14.53 -8.91 -11.94
C ALA A 19 14.39 -8.01 -13.19
N THR A 20 13.28 -7.28 -13.28
CA THR A 20 13.16 -6.09 -14.18
C THR A 20 12.08 -5.12 -13.68
N LEU A 21 11.90 -5.00 -12.35
CA LEU A 21 10.95 -4.05 -11.74
C LEU A 21 11.62 -2.76 -11.24
N HIS A 22 12.85 -2.46 -11.69
CA HIS A 22 13.68 -1.40 -11.12
C HIS A 22 13.69 -0.05 -11.87
N ASN A 23 12.93 0.16 -12.95
CA ASN A 23 12.98 1.40 -13.74
C ASN A 23 11.60 1.98 -14.07
N THR A 24 10.63 1.97 -13.15
CA THR A 24 9.44 2.83 -13.33
C THR A 24 9.74 4.20 -12.76
N PRO A 25 9.85 5.24 -13.61
CA PRO A 25 10.27 6.57 -13.16
C PRO A 25 9.32 7.11 -12.08
N PHE A 26 9.88 7.98 -11.25
CA PHE A 26 9.13 8.90 -10.39
C PHE A 26 7.87 9.42 -11.09
N GLN A 27 6.73 9.24 -10.44
CA GLN A 27 5.48 9.83 -10.90
C GLN A 27 4.69 10.35 -9.71
N ALA A 28 4.37 11.64 -9.76
CA ALA A 28 3.40 12.23 -8.86
C ALA A 28 2.15 11.31 -8.78
N ILE A 29 1.67 11.08 -7.57
CA ILE A 29 0.46 10.31 -7.34
C ILE A 29 -0.69 11.30 -7.20
N SER A 30 -1.71 11.11 -8.03
CA SER A 30 -2.99 11.81 -7.86
C SER A 30 -4.00 10.81 -7.31
N GLY A 31 -4.30 10.92 -6.02
CA GLY A 31 -5.33 10.11 -5.38
C GLY A 31 -6.71 10.76 -5.53
N VAL A 32 -7.74 9.93 -5.71
CA VAL A 32 -9.14 10.36 -5.63
C VAL A 32 -9.68 9.95 -4.28
N ASP A 33 -10.16 10.92 -3.51
CA ASP A 33 -10.88 10.66 -2.26
C ASP A 33 -12.28 10.15 -2.57
N GLY A 34 -12.62 9.00 -1.97
CA GLY A 34 -13.93 8.40 -2.07
C GLY A 34 -14.93 8.95 -1.05
N PRO A 35 -16.22 8.56 -1.19
CA PRO A 35 -17.23 8.85 -0.18
C PRO A 35 -16.90 8.18 1.16
N THR A 36 -17.57 8.65 2.21
CA THR A 36 -17.53 8.05 3.55
C THR A 36 -18.13 6.64 3.52
N ILE A 37 -17.37 5.64 3.98
CA ILE A 37 -17.76 4.22 4.05
C ILE A 37 -18.55 3.92 5.32
N LYS A 38 -18.09 4.46 6.46
CA LYS A 38 -18.68 4.37 7.81
C LYS A 38 -18.44 5.71 8.52
N PRO A 39 -19.12 6.02 9.64
CA PRO A 39 -18.81 7.24 10.39
C PRO A 39 -17.30 7.39 10.62
N ASN A 40 -16.74 8.50 10.16
CA ASN A 40 -15.31 8.83 10.20
C ASN A 40 -14.36 7.94 9.37
N THR A 41 -14.84 7.01 8.55
CA THR A 41 -14.01 6.15 7.69
C THR A 41 -14.14 6.56 6.22
N ARG A 42 -13.01 6.78 5.55
CA ARG A 42 -12.95 7.11 4.11
C ARG A 42 -11.90 6.27 3.41
N TYR A 43 -11.89 6.32 2.08
CA TYR A 43 -10.85 5.71 1.26
C TYR A 43 -10.32 6.69 0.21
N ARG A 44 -9.14 6.37 -0.30
CA ARG A 44 -8.42 7.08 -1.35
C ARG A 44 -7.86 6.02 -2.26
N ALA A 45 -7.99 6.25 -3.55
CA ALA A 45 -7.49 5.35 -4.56
C ALA A 45 -6.62 6.10 -5.57
N TYR A 46 -5.57 5.43 -6.04
CA TYR A 46 -4.63 5.93 -7.01
C TYR A 46 -4.76 5.09 -8.28
N GLN A 47 -5.13 5.73 -9.39
CA GLN A 47 -5.28 5.05 -10.67
C GLN A 47 -3.92 4.70 -11.28
N ASN A 48 -3.84 3.63 -12.06
CA ASN A 48 -2.62 3.12 -12.68
C ASN A 48 -1.59 2.70 -11.62
N ARG A 49 -2.07 2.24 -10.46
CA ARG A 49 -1.20 1.88 -9.33
C ARG A 49 -1.62 0.56 -8.71
N ASP A 50 -0.66 -0.17 -8.16
CA ASP A 50 -0.88 -1.36 -7.34
C ASP A 50 -0.09 -1.28 -6.02
N TRP A 51 -0.61 -1.87 -4.95
CA TRP A 51 0.16 -2.10 -3.73
C TRP A 51 0.83 -3.47 -3.85
N PRO A 52 2.15 -3.56 -4.08
CA PRO A 52 2.85 -4.84 -3.98
C PRO A 52 2.80 -5.32 -2.52
N SER A 53 2.11 -6.43 -2.27
CA SER A 53 2.23 -7.26 -1.06
C SER A 53 1.40 -8.54 -1.27
N PHE A 54 1.41 -9.44 -0.28
CA PHE A 54 0.61 -10.66 -0.29
C PHE A 54 -0.88 -10.36 -0.49
N ASP A 55 -1.37 -10.72 -1.69
CA ASP A 55 -2.78 -10.79 -2.01
C ASP A 55 -3.43 -11.79 -1.04
N TYR A 56 -4.23 -11.29 -0.10
CA TYR A 56 -4.81 -12.13 0.94
C TYR A 56 -6.02 -12.88 0.39
N THR A 57 -6.93 -12.13 -0.23
CA THR A 57 -8.14 -12.66 -0.86
C THR A 57 -8.51 -11.80 -2.04
N THR A 58 -9.06 -12.44 -3.07
CA THR A 58 -9.70 -11.74 -4.19
C THR A 58 -11.21 -11.97 -4.09
N SER A 59 -11.96 -10.88 -4.19
CA SER A 59 -13.41 -10.86 -4.29
C SER A 59 -13.81 -10.14 -5.58
N PHE A 60 -15.07 -10.24 -6.00
CA PHE A 60 -15.58 -9.51 -7.15
C PHE A 60 -16.61 -8.49 -6.66
N THR A 61 -16.35 -7.21 -6.90
CA THR A 61 -17.20 -6.11 -6.43
C THR A 61 -17.55 -5.16 -7.58
N PRO A 62 -18.80 -4.68 -7.66
CA PRO A 62 -19.27 -3.91 -8.81
C PRO A 62 -18.56 -2.57 -8.97
N THR A 63 -18.06 -2.00 -7.87
CA THR A 63 -17.47 -0.67 -7.83
C THR A 63 -16.24 -0.61 -6.91
N LEU A 64 -15.40 0.41 -7.14
CA LEU A 64 -14.28 0.77 -6.29
C LEU A 64 -14.72 1.02 -4.84
N GLN A 65 -15.85 1.70 -4.65
CA GLN A 65 -16.41 1.95 -3.33
C GLN A 65 -16.74 0.64 -2.61
N THR A 66 -17.42 -0.29 -3.28
CA THR A 66 -17.76 -1.60 -2.70
C THR A 66 -16.52 -2.43 -2.40
N CYS A 67 -15.43 -2.26 -3.16
CA CYS A 67 -14.14 -2.85 -2.82
C CYS A 67 -13.59 -2.30 -1.49
N ALA A 68 -13.61 -0.98 -1.29
CA ALA A 68 -13.17 -0.36 -0.04
C ALA A 68 -14.06 -0.72 1.17
N GLU A 69 -15.38 -0.83 0.96
CA GLU A 69 -16.33 -1.37 1.96
C GLU A 69 -15.98 -2.81 2.35
N THR A 70 -15.66 -3.64 1.36
CA THR A 70 -15.26 -5.04 1.56
C THR A 70 -13.94 -5.15 2.32
N ALA A 71 -12.95 -4.32 1.99
CA ALA A 71 -11.69 -4.23 2.73
C ALA A 71 -11.97 -3.95 4.22
N THR A 72 -12.78 -2.93 4.51
CA THR A 72 -13.19 -2.57 5.87
C THR A 72 -13.90 -3.72 6.59
N ALA A 73 -14.81 -4.43 5.90
CA ALA A 73 -15.56 -5.55 6.46
C ALA A 73 -14.67 -6.77 6.77
N SER A 74 -13.66 -7.03 5.92
CA SER A 74 -12.69 -8.11 6.09
C SER A 74 -11.51 -7.76 7.00
N GLN A 75 -11.58 -6.62 7.67
CA GLN A 75 -10.51 -6.10 8.51
C GLN A 75 -9.17 -5.95 7.76
N ARG A 76 -9.23 -5.34 6.57
CA ARG A 76 -8.09 -4.99 5.73
C ARG A 76 -8.17 -3.52 5.36
N SER A 77 -7.04 -2.84 5.40
CA SER A 77 -6.98 -1.39 5.18
C SER A 77 -6.52 -1.04 3.78
N PHE A 78 -6.07 -2.02 3.00
CA PHE A 78 -5.49 -1.84 1.68
C PHE A 78 -6.15 -2.77 0.68
N PHE A 79 -6.25 -2.29 -0.55
CA PHE A 79 -6.87 -3.04 -1.63
C PHE A 79 -6.31 -2.61 -2.98
N THR A 80 -6.51 -3.49 -3.97
CA THR A 80 -6.38 -3.17 -5.38
C THR A 80 -7.67 -3.53 -6.10
N TYR A 81 -8.13 -2.64 -6.95
CA TYR A 81 -9.38 -2.80 -7.69
C TYR A 81 -9.15 -2.70 -9.20
N ASN A 82 -9.64 -3.68 -9.95
CA ASN A 82 -9.65 -3.65 -11.41
C ASN A 82 -11.06 -3.30 -11.91
N THR A 83 -11.20 -2.19 -12.63
CA THR A 83 -12.50 -1.69 -13.10
C THR A 83 -13.15 -2.54 -14.20
N ILE A 84 -12.38 -3.34 -14.92
CA ILE A 84 -12.85 -4.20 -16.02
C ILE A 84 -13.29 -5.55 -15.48
N THR A 85 -12.40 -6.25 -14.78
CA THR A 85 -12.69 -7.59 -14.23
C THR A 85 -13.54 -7.53 -12.97
N LYS A 86 -13.71 -6.34 -12.38
CA LYS A 86 -14.38 -6.13 -11.10
C LYS A 86 -13.68 -6.84 -9.94
N ALA A 87 -12.44 -7.29 -10.14
CA ALA A 87 -11.64 -7.93 -9.10
C ALA A 87 -11.25 -6.89 -8.04
N CYS A 88 -11.49 -7.24 -6.78
CA CYS A 88 -11.12 -6.51 -5.59
C CYS A 88 -10.19 -7.41 -4.77
N THR A 89 -8.92 -7.11 -4.84
CA THR A 89 -7.86 -7.83 -4.14
C THR A 89 -7.58 -7.13 -2.83
N LEU A 90 -7.88 -7.79 -1.72
CA LEU A 90 -7.61 -7.27 -0.40
C LEU A 90 -6.16 -7.59 -0.03
N LYS A 91 -5.46 -6.58 0.47
CA LYS A 91 -4.03 -6.69 0.76
C LYS A 91 -3.79 -6.51 2.24
N ASN A 92 -2.82 -7.26 2.75
CA ASN A 92 -2.42 -7.18 4.14
C ASN A 92 -0.95 -6.75 4.21
N PRO A 93 -0.61 -5.69 4.96
CA PRO A 93 0.77 -5.40 5.29
C PRO A 93 1.40 -6.55 6.08
N THR A 94 2.74 -6.60 6.07
CA THR A 94 3.53 -7.54 6.85
C THR A 94 3.57 -7.09 8.30
N SER A 95 3.54 -8.04 9.25
CA SER A 95 3.71 -7.69 10.66
C SER A 95 5.12 -7.14 10.92
N LEU A 96 5.18 -5.95 11.53
CA LEU A 96 6.40 -5.31 11.99
C LEU A 96 6.15 -4.72 13.38
N PRO A 97 6.51 -5.43 14.46
CA PRO A 97 6.29 -4.97 15.83
C PRO A 97 6.90 -3.58 16.09
N GLY A 98 6.13 -2.68 16.69
CA GLY A 98 6.52 -1.30 16.96
C GLY A 98 6.50 -0.39 15.72
N ALA A 99 5.91 -0.84 14.61
CA ALA A 99 5.65 0.02 13.46
C ALA A 99 4.26 0.67 13.57
N GLY A 100 4.21 1.96 13.25
CA GLY A 100 2.97 2.72 13.12
C GLY A 100 2.82 3.29 11.72
N MET A 101 1.73 2.96 11.05
CA MET A 101 1.44 3.50 9.72
C MET A 101 0.61 4.79 9.80
N THR A 102 0.88 5.72 8.90
CA THR A 102 0.18 7.01 8.78
C THR A 102 -0.04 7.38 7.32
N VAL A 103 -0.95 8.32 7.06
CA VAL A 103 -1.37 8.80 5.74
C VAL A 103 -1.29 10.32 5.68
N PRO A 104 -1.23 10.94 4.47
CA PRO A 104 -1.03 12.38 4.29
C PRO A 104 -2.28 13.22 4.62
N PHE A 105 -2.96 12.94 5.72
CA PHE A 105 -4.08 13.74 6.22
C PHE A 105 -3.94 13.97 7.72
N ARG A 106 -4.09 15.22 8.17
CA ARG A 106 -4.04 15.50 9.62
C ARG A 106 -5.16 14.76 10.36
N ASN A 107 -4.88 14.38 11.60
CA ASN A 107 -5.82 13.69 12.50
C ASN A 107 -6.41 12.41 11.89
N SER A 108 -5.59 11.68 11.15
CA SER A 108 -6.00 10.43 10.52
C SER A 108 -5.00 9.32 10.79
N VAL A 109 -5.50 8.09 10.83
CA VAL A 109 -4.67 6.89 10.79
C VAL A 109 -5.29 5.88 9.85
N ILE A 110 -4.42 5.05 9.29
CA ILE A 110 -4.87 3.90 8.53
C ILE A 110 -5.71 2.99 9.43
N TRP A 111 -6.85 2.56 8.91
CA TRP A 111 -7.81 1.79 9.67
C TRP A 111 -7.17 0.49 10.15
N GLY A 112 -7.15 0.21 11.46
CA GLY A 112 -6.75 -1.11 11.98
C GLY A 112 -5.27 -1.51 11.85
N THR A 113 -4.33 -0.56 11.67
CA THR A 113 -2.90 -0.88 11.48
C THR A 113 -2.03 -0.42 12.65
N PHE A 114 -1.80 -1.30 13.62
CA PHE A 114 -0.69 -1.22 14.56
C PHE A 114 0.20 -2.44 14.34
N ASP A 115 1.51 -2.30 14.51
CA ASP A 115 2.49 -3.38 14.30
C ASP A 115 2.49 -3.97 12.87
N LEU A 116 2.22 -3.11 11.89
CA LEU A 116 2.14 -3.45 10.48
C LEU A 116 3.03 -2.52 9.66
N ASP A 117 3.64 -3.07 8.62
CA ASP A 117 4.34 -2.32 7.59
C ASP A 117 4.15 -2.96 6.21
N PHE A 118 4.05 -2.12 5.19
CA PHE A 118 4.32 -2.58 3.83
C PHE A 118 5.82 -2.46 3.58
N ASN A 119 6.60 -3.42 4.09
CA ASN A 119 8.00 -3.57 3.70
C ASN A 119 8.12 -3.76 2.17
N ASP A 120 7.08 -4.34 1.55
CA ASP A 120 7.03 -4.59 0.10
C ASP A 120 6.48 -3.40 -0.71
N ALA A 121 5.81 -2.42 -0.07
CA ALA A 121 5.46 -1.19 -0.78
C ALA A 121 6.74 -0.43 -1.09
N TYR A 122 6.78 0.16 -2.28
CA TYR A 122 7.99 0.77 -2.77
C TYR A 122 8.34 1.93 -1.88
N ASP A 123 9.57 1.86 -1.36
CA ASP A 123 10.19 2.97 -0.70
C ASP A 123 10.22 4.15 -1.67
N PHE A 124 9.98 5.32 -1.12
CA PHE A 124 9.79 6.52 -1.90
C PHE A 124 11.09 6.89 -2.65
N TYR A 125 10.97 7.21 -3.94
CA TYR A 125 12.02 7.81 -4.76
C TYR A 125 11.65 9.26 -5.03
N ASP A 126 12.60 10.18 -4.99
CA ASP A 126 12.35 11.59 -5.29
C ASP A 126 12.18 11.85 -6.80
N ALA A 127 12.02 13.12 -7.17
CA ALA A 127 11.79 13.54 -8.55
C ALA A 127 12.90 13.15 -9.53
N ASP A 128 14.10 12.86 -9.02
CA ASP A 128 15.29 12.49 -9.77
C ASP A 128 15.52 10.97 -9.75
N ASP A 129 14.51 10.19 -9.33
CA ASP A 129 14.56 8.73 -9.20
C ASP A 129 15.61 8.27 -8.16
N VAL A 130 15.89 9.11 -7.15
CA VAL A 130 16.81 8.78 -6.06
C VAL A 130 16.02 8.25 -4.88
N PHE A 131 16.43 7.09 -4.38
CA PHE A 131 15.87 6.49 -3.17
C PHE A 131 15.90 7.49 -2.00
N MET A 132 14.73 7.84 -1.48
CA MET A 132 14.63 8.69 -0.31
C MET A 132 14.88 7.88 0.94
N ALA A 133 16.09 8.03 1.46
CA ALA A 133 16.49 7.39 2.69
C ALA A 133 15.51 7.69 3.84
N PRO A 134 15.27 6.72 4.73
CA PRO A 134 14.42 6.92 5.90
C PRO A 134 14.93 8.09 6.73
N ARG A 135 14.03 9.00 7.13
CA ARG A 135 14.38 10.18 7.91
C ARG A 135 14.22 9.91 9.39
N VAL A 136 15.21 10.29 10.18
CA VAL A 136 15.06 10.30 11.65
C VAL A 136 14.02 11.34 12.04
N VAL A 137 12.97 10.90 12.72
CA VAL A 137 11.89 11.76 13.23
C VAL A 137 11.56 11.34 14.67
N GLY A 138 11.11 12.29 15.48
CA GLY A 138 10.87 12.05 16.91
C GLY A 138 9.56 11.33 17.24
N SER A 139 8.64 11.21 16.28
CA SER A 139 7.30 10.65 16.51
C SER A 139 6.60 10.23 15.22
N ILE A 140 5.53 9.44 15.36
CA ILE A 140 4.62 9.11 14.25
C ILE A 140 3.93 10.35 13.70
N SER A 141 3.63 11.35 14.54
CA SER A 141 3.04 12.63 14.11
C SER A 141 4.00 13.41 13.21
N ALA A 142 5.28 13.47 13.57
CA ALA A 142 6.30 14.08 12.73
C ALA A 142 6.50 13.33 11.40
N CYS A 143 6.33 12.00 11.40
CA CYS A 143 6.32 11.19 10.19
C CYS A 143 5.12 11.54 9.29
N GLN A 144 3.93 11.72 9.88
CA GLN A 144 2.72 12.16 9.18
C GLN A 144 2.89 13.54 8.55
N ASP A 145 3.39 14.52 9.30
CA ASP A 145 3.65 15.87 8.80
C ASP A 145 4.63 15.84 7.63
N TRP A 146 5.65 14.98 7.68
CA TRP A 146 6.59 14.81 6.58
C TRP A 146 5.92 14.18 5.34
N CYS A 147 5.03 13.20 5.51
CA CYS A 147 4.24 12.65 4.41
C CYS A 147 3.28 13.70 3.81
N ILE A 148 2.65 14.54 4.64
CA ILE A 148 1.79 15.65 4.17
C ILE A 148 2.60 16.65 3.33
N ALA A 149 3.79 17.03 3.80
CA ALA A 149 4.69 17.92 3.07
C ALA A 149 5.14 17.34 1.71
N ASN A 150 5.08 16.02 1.56
CA ASN A 150 5.38 15.28 0.33
C ASN A 150 4.12 14.62 -0.26
N SER A 151 2.92 15.15 -0.02
CA SER A 151 1.65 14.50 -0.39
C SER A 151 1.45 14.28 -1.90
N ALA A 152 2.20 15.00 -2.75
CA ALA A 152 2.24 14.75 -4.19
C ALA A 152 2.81 13.37 -4.55
N THR A 153 3.48 12.71 -3.59
CA THR A 153 4.25 11.49 -3.84
C THR A 153 4.18 10.49 -2.68
N CYS A 154 3.86 10.93 -1.46
CA CYS A 154 3.66 10.08 -0.30
C CYS A 154 2.18 9.67 -0.21
N ALA A 155 1.91 8.39 -0.45
CA ALA A 155 0.56 7.83 -0.25
C ALA A 155 0.34 7.44 1.22
N MET A 156 1.40 6.96 1.87
CA MET A 156 1.44 6.58 3.28
C MET A 156 2.88 6.63 3.79
N ALA A 157 3.05 6.59 5.10
CA ALA A 157 4.36 6.44 5.72
C ALA A 157 4.33 5.46 6.88
N THR A 158 5.47 4.84 7.16
CA THR A 158 5.67 3.99 8.33
C THR A 158 6.64 4.67 9.27
N PHE A 159 6.29 4.76 10.55
CA PHE A 159 7.20 5.15 11.62
C PHE A 159 7.67 3.89 12.36
N HIS A 160 8.98 3.66 12.39
CA HIS A 160 9.58 2.51 13.08
C HIS A 160 10.99 2.86 13.55
N GLN A 161 11.31 2.54 14.81
CA GLN A 161 12.63 2.77 15.43
C GLN A 161 13.15 4.22 15.25
N GLY A 162 12.29 5.22 15.46
CA GLY A 162 12.65 6.63 15.34
C GLY A 162 12.91 7.11 13.90
N LYS A 163 12.52 6.31 12.89
CA LYS A 163 12.67 6.64 11.48
C LYS A 163 11.31 6.63 10.78
N CYS A 164 11.15 7.53 9.83
CA CYS A 164 10.01 7.60 8.94
C CYS A 164 10.40 7.09 7.55
N TYR A 165 9.56 6.22 7.01
CA TYR A 165 9.70 5.60 5.70
C TYR A 165 8.50 6.05 4.86
N LEU A 166 8.71 6.97 3.91
CA LEU A 166 7.65 7.38 2.99
C LEU A 166 7.44 6.28 1.95
N LYS A 167 6.18 5.99 1.61
CA LYS A 167 5.81 4.89 0.72
C LYS A 167 4.76 5.33 -0.29
N GLN A 168 4.80 4.70 -1.45
CA GLN A 168 3.85 4.92 -2.54
C GLN A 168 3.47 3.59 -3.20
N PRO A 169 2.27 3.49 -3.80
CA PRO A 169 1.92 2.34 -4.60
C PRO A 169 2.71 2.35 -5.92
N VAL A 170 2.93 1.18 -6.50
CA VAL A 170 3.77 0.99 -7.70
C VAL A 170 2.98 1.34 -8.95
N TYR A 171 3.66 1.95 -9.93
CA TYR A 171 3.06 2.15 -11.24
C TYR A 171 2.75 0.84 -11.95
N THR A 172 1.57 0.76 -12.53
CA THR A 172 1.20 -0.26 -13.51
C THR A 172 0.74 0.42 -14.80
N SER A 173 1.10 -0.17 -15.94
CA SER A 173 0.64 0.30 -17.25
C SER A 173 -0.86 0.07 -17.49
N ASP A 174 -1.53 -0.71 -16.63
CA ASP A 174 -2.97 -0.94 -16.73
C ASP A 174 -3.76 0.19 -16.07
N ASN A 175 -4.42 1.02 -16.89
CA ASN A 175 -5.20 2.15 -16.41
C ASN A 175 -6.52 1.76 -15.71
N ASN A 176 -6.84 0.46 -15.67
CA ASN A 176 -8.01 -0.06 -15.00
C ASN A 176 -7.73 -0.45 -13.54
N ILE A 177 -6.47 -0.41 -13.10
CA ILE A 177 -6.06 -0.79 -11.76
C ILE A 177 -6.00 0.43 -10.85
N TYR A 178 -6.61 0.30 -9.68
CA TYR A 178 -6.59 1.29 -8.61
C TYR A 178 -6.01 0.67 -7.33
N ALA A 179 -4.91 1.21 -6.84
CA ALA A 179 -4.41 0.92 -5.49
C ALA A 179 -5.11 1.84 -4.51
N GLY A 180 -5.65 1.31 -3.42
CA GLY A 180 -6.33 2.13 -2.43
C GLY A 180 -6.06 1.72 -1.00
N PHE A 181 -6.38 2.65 -0.10
CA PHE A 181 -6.39 2.40 1.33
C PHE A 181 -7.59 3.05 2.00
N VAL A 182 -7.93 2.53 3.17
CA VAL A 182 -9.00 2.99 4.05
C VAL A 182 -8.38 3.58 5.31
N TRP A 183 -8.84 4.76 5.72
CA TRP A 183 -8.40 5.41 6.95
C TRP A 183 -9.58 5.91 7.77
N ASN A 184 -9.31 6.14 9.06
CA ASN A 184 -10.22 6.82 9.95
C ASN A 184 -9.73 8.25 10.21
N PHE A 185 -10.67 9.20 10.27
CA PHE A 185 -10.46 10.47 10.93
C PHE A 185 -10.72 10.31 12.41
N PHE A 186 -9.88 10.92 13.23
CA PHE A 186 -10.22 11.18 14.62
C PHE A 186 -10.71 12.62 14.73
N ASP A 187 -11.82 12.78 15.44
CA ASP A 187 -11.99 14.00 16.24
C ASP A 187 -10.76 14.06 17.17
N PRO A 188 -9.99 15.16 17.25
CA PRO A 188 -8.67 15.19 17.87
C PRO A 188 -8.70 14.61 19.29
N ASN A 189 -8.40 13.32 19.37
CA ASN A 189 -8.43 12.57 20.61
C ASN A 189 -7.01 12.58 21.16
N PRO A 190 -6.76 13.19 22.33
CA PRO A 190 -5.44 13.33 22.92
C PRO A 190 -4.74 11.99 23.19
N ASN A 191 -5.43 10.86 23.08
CA ASN A 191 -4.87 9.53 23.33
C ASN A 191 -3.95 8.99 22.22
N PHE A 192 -3.95 9.54 20.99
CA PHE A 192 -2.89 9.22 20.02
C PHE A 192 -1.53 9.84 20.40
N ALA A 193 -1.52 10.90 21.22
CA ALA A 193 -0.30 11.41 21.83
C ALA A 193 0.27 10.48 22.93
N SER A 194 -0.44 9.40 23.29
CA SER A 194 0.04 8.44 24.29
C SER A 194 0.77 7.23 23.70
N ALA A 195 0.61 6.96 22.40
CA ALA A 195 1.45 5.99 21.68
C ALA A 195 2.90 6.49 21.50
N ASP A 196 3.13 7.80 21.63
CA ASP A 196 4.45 8.44 21.72
C ASP A 196 5.15 8.25 23.09
N ARG A 197 4.58 7.45 24.02
CA ARG A 197 5.12 7.25 25.39
C ARG A 197 5.39 5.79 25.76
N ARG A 198 5.62 4.89 24.80
CA ARG A 198 6.09 3.53 25.08
C ARG A 198 7.27 3.15 24.20
#